data_AF-A0A1I3IQS1-F1
#
_entry.id   AF-A0A1I3IQS1-F1
#
_cell.length_a   1.000
_cell.length_b   1.000
_cell.length_c   1.000
_cell.angle_alpha   90.00
_cell.angle_beta   90.00
_cell.angle_gamma   90.00
#
_symmetry.space_group_name_H-M   'P 1'
#
loop_
_entity.id
_entity.type
_entity.pdbx_description
1 polymer ?
#
loop_
_entity_poly.entity_id
_entity_poly.type
_entity_poly.pdbx_seq_one_letter_code
_entity_poly.pdbx_strand_id
1 'polypeptide(L)'
;MKKILMILALFALFTTAIFADNNNSASAPARTEGKWTDISYVNVPVLKILEGKDGYVIIYQKNKTGVGTVIVPKNWAHGTPDAPRKLKFRSVKTSIGSYMTVVKDGGEFKRVILSIPMNKSNSIWGMVDSRKNLEGADKDTLEDLDL
;
A
#
# COMPACT_ATOMS: atom_id res chain seq x y z
N MET A 1 -27.33 52.63 4.01
CA MET A 1 -25.96 52.26 4.46
C MET A 1 -25.94 51.38 5.73
N LYS A 2 -26.84 51.54 6.71
CA LYS A 2 -26.87 50.68 7.93
C LYS A 2 -27.19 49.19 7.68
N LYS A 3 -27.99 48.86 6.65
CA LYS A 3 -28.39 47.48 6.32
C LYS A 3 -27.28 46.66 5.64
N ILE A 4 -26.37 47.32 4.92
CA ILE A 4 -25.23 46.68 4.24
C ILE A 4 -24.11 46.38 5.24
N LEU A 5 -23.91 47.26 6.23
CA LEU A 5 -22.94 47.04 7.31
C LEU A 5 -23.29 45.83 8.19
N MET A 6 -24.59 45.54 8.35
CA MET A 6 -25.07 44.43 9.17
C MET A 6 -24.88 43.06 8.49
N ILE A 7 -24.90 43.01 7.16
CA ILE A 7 -24.66 41.79 6.37
C ILE A 7 -23.16 41.46 6.33
N LEU A 8 -22.29 42.48 6.25
CA LEU A 8 -20.84 42.29 6.28
C LEU A 8 -20.34 41.79 7.65
N ALA A 9 -20.99 42.24 8.74
CA ALA A 9 -20.71 41.75 10.09
C ALA A 9 -21.18 40.31 10.33
N LEU A 10 -22.23 39.85 9.62
CA LEU A 10 -22.72 38.48 9.72
C LEU A 10 -21.86 37.48 8.94
N PHE A 11 -21.18 37.92 7.87
CA PHE A 11 -20.30 37.07 7.05
C PHE A 11 -18.93 36.84 7.70
N ALA A 12 -18.47 37.75 8.56
CA ALA A 12 -17.19 37.64 9.26
C ALA A 12 -17.16 36.57 10.37
N LEU A 13 -18.33 36.11 10.85
CA LEU A 13 -18.43 35.12 11.93
C LEU A 13 -18.33 33.65 11.46
N PHE A 14 -18.25 33.39 10.15
CA PHE A 14 -18.23 32.02 9.60
C PHE A 14 -16.85 31.53 9.12
N THR A 15 -15.76 32.26 9.36
CA THR A 15 -14.44 31.92 8.77
C THR A 15 -13.41 31.32 9.74
N THR A 16 -13.77 31.01 10.99
CA THR A 16 -12.83 30.35 11.92
C THR A 16 -13.31 28.95 12.30
N ALA A 17 -12.89 27.94 11.52
CA ALA A 17 -12.43 26.61 11.96
C ALA A 17 -12.65 25.56 10.85
N ILE A 18 -11.87 25.64 9.77
CA ILE A 18 -11.59 24.47 8.93
C ILE A 18 -10.07 24.30 8.82
N PHE A 19 -9.42 24.17 9.97
CA PHE A 19 -8.13 23.51 10.18
C PHE A 19 -8.17 23.08 11.66
N ALA A 20 -8.02 21.83 12.08
CA ALA A 20 -7.50 20.64 11.45
C ALA A 20 -8.38 19.44 11.87
N ASP A 21 -8.66 18.54 10.93
CA ASP A 21 -9.04 17.19 11.31
C ASP A 21 -7.77 16.57 11.88
N ASN A 22 -7.65 16.65 13.21
CA ASN A 22 -6.62 15.96 13.94
C ASN A 22 -6.95 14.49 13.77
N ASN A 23 -6.42 13.91 12.69
CA ASN A 23 -6.40 12.48 12.49
C ASN A 23 -5.95 11.91 13.84
N ASN A 24 -6.88 11.25 14.55
CA ASN A 24 -6.54 10.39 15.66
C ASN A 24 -5.73 9.24 15.07
N SER A 25 -4.48 9.53 14.67
CA SER A 25 -3.40 8.58 14.82
C SER A 25 -3.37 8.35 16.31
N ALA A 26 -4.00 7.25 16.74
CA ALA A 26 -3.92 6.78 18.11
C ALA A 26 -2.46 6.96 18.53
N SER A 27 -2.20 7.92 19.43
CA SER A 27 -0.86 8.16 19.94
C SER A 27 -0.39 6.81 20.45
N ALA A 28 0.64 6.27 19.79
CA ALA A 28 1.18 4.98 20.19
C ALA A 28 1.45 5.05 21.70
N PRO A 29 1.04 4.04 22.49
CA PRO A 29 1.20 4.07 23.93
C PRO A 29 2.66 4.36 24.30
N ALA A 30 2.87 5.08 25.42
CA ALA A 30 4.20 5.43 25.89
C ALA A 30 5.09 4.17 25.93
N ARG A 31 6.24 4.25 25.25
CA ARG A 31 7.16 3.11 25.09
C ARG A 31 7.77 2.75 26.45
N THR A 32 7.30 1.67 27.08
CA THR A 32 7.91 1.10 28.29
C THR A 32 9.25 0.42 27.94
N GLU A 33 10.22 0.41 28.84
CA GLU A 33 11.52 -0.27 28.65
C GLU A 33 11.34 -1.77 28.37
N GLY A 34 11.42 -2.13 27.10
CA GLY A 34 11.33 -3.49 26.56
C GLY A 34 11.74 -3.47 25.09
N LYS A 35 12.23 -4.58 24.55
CA LYS A 35 12.66 -4.69 23.14
C LYS A 35 11.47 -4.54 22.20
N TRP A 36 11.07 -3.30 21.89
CA TRP A 36 10.13 -3.01 20.83
C TRP A 36 10.82 -3.22 19.49
N THR A 37 10.22 -4.05 18.63
CA THR A 37 10.62 -4.14 17.23
C THR A 37 9.95 -3.00 16.46
N ASP A 38 10.73 -2.30 15.64
CA ASP A 38 10.25 -1.17 14.83
C ASP A 38 9.62 -1.69 13.53
N ILE A 39 8.47 -2.36 13.67
CA ILE A 39 7.75 -2.92 12.54
C ILE A 39 6.83 -1.86 11.95
N SER A 40 7.02 -1.55 10.67
CA SER A 40 6.15 -0.65 9.91
C SER A 40 5.42 -1.37 8.78
N TYR A 41 4.24 -0.83 8.44
CA TYR A 41 3.34 -1.36 7.43
C TYR A 41 2.94 -0.26 6.47
N VAL A 42 3.19 -0.48 5.18
CA VAL A 42 2.73 0.41 4.12
C VAL A 42 1.71 -0.33 3.28
N ASN A 43 0.46 0.18 3.26
CA ASN A 43 -0.64 -0.40 2.49
C ASN A 43 -0.89 0.45 1.25
N VAL A 44 -0.87 -0.18 0.07
CA VAL A 44 -1.22 0.49 -1.19
C VAL A 44 -2.35 -0.26 -1.92
N PRO A 45 -3.36 0.44 -2.45
CA PRO A 45 -4.42 -0.19 -3.24
C PRO A 45 -3.85 -0.83 -4.51
N VAL A 46 -4.27 -2.06 -4.81
CA VAL A 46 -3.86 -2.76 -6.03
C VAL A 46 -4.90 -2.53 -7.11
N LEU A 47 -4.44 -2.03 -8.27
CA LEU A 47 -5.28 -1.79 -9.44
C LEU A 47 -5.28 -2.98 -10.39
N LYS A 48 -4.12 -3.61 -10.58
CA LYS A 48 -3.95 -4.75 -11.49
C LYS A 48 -2.76 -5.61 -11.06
N ILE A 49 -2.86 -6.91 -11.32
CA ILE A 49 -1.77 -7.88 -11.18
C ILE A 49 -1.59 -8.58 -12.50
N LEU A 50 -0.39 -8.47 -13.08
CA LEU A 50 -0.01 -9.22 -14.26
C LEU A 50 0.87 -10.37 -13.83
N GLU A 51 0.43 -11.59 -14.14
CA GLU A 51 1.19 -12.79 -13.87
C GLU A 51 2.20 -13.02 -15.00
N GLY A 52 3.48 -13.04 -14.65
CA GLY A 52 4.57 -13.48 -15.52
C GLY A 52 5.07 -14.87 -15.12
N LYS A 53 6.05 -15.37 -15.86
CA LYS A 53 6.68 -16.67 -15.59
C LYS A 53 7.34 -16.69 -14.19
N ASP A 54 8.16 -15.68 -13.91
CA ASP A 54 9.05 -15.67 -12.74
C ASP A 54 8.60 -14.69 -11.63
N GLY A 55 7.62 -13.83 -11.91
CA GLY A 55 7.15 -12.81 -10.97
C GLY A 55 5.74 -12.32 -11.25
N TYR A 56 5.24 -11.50 -10.33
CA TYR A 56 3.99 -10.74 -10.47
C TYR A 56 4.32 -9.26 -10.64
N VAL A 57 3.78 -8.64 -11.70
CA VAL A 57 3.81 -7.19 -11.83
C VAL A 57 2.59 -6.64 -11.09
N ILE A 58 2.82 -5.91 -10.02
CA ILE A 58 1.78 -5.28 -9.21
C ILE A 58 1.68 -3.82 -9.61
N ILE A 59 0.56 -3.46 -10.22
CA ILE A 59 0.22 -2.08 -10.54
C ILE A 59 -0.64 -1.56 -9.39
N TYR A 60 -0.14 -0.56 -8.67
CA TYR A 60 -0.75 -0.03 -7.46
C TYR A 60 -1.04 1.47 -7.60
N GLN A 61 -2.02 1.95 -6.86
CA GLN A 61 -2.32 3.37 -6.80
C GLN A 61 -1.33 4.08 -5.87
N LYS A 62 -0.66 5.11 -6.40
CA LYS A 62 0.07 6.10 -5.61
C LYS A 62 -0.93 7.12 -5.05
N ASN A 63 -0.55 7.85 -4.01
CA ASN A 63 -1.27 8.99 -3.43
C ASN A 63 -2.17 9.70 -4.45
N LYS A 64 -3.47 9.88 -4.13
CA LYS A 64 -4.57 10.60 -4.83
C LYS A 64 -4.68 10.59 -6.37
N THR A 65 -3.61 10.56 -7.16
CA THR A 65 -3.58 10.78 -8.61
C THR A 65 -2.59 9.90 -9.40
N GLY A 66 -1.67 9.16 -8.75
CA GLY A 66 -0.60 8.44 -9.45
C GLY A 66 -0.78 6.92 -9.51
N VAL A 67 0.04 6.26 -10.34
CA VAL A 67 0.14 4.80 -10.43
C VAL A 67 1.61 4.39 -10.35
N GLY A 68 1.88 3.33 -9.60
CA GLY A 68 3.19 2.72 -9.44
C GLY A 68 3.17 1.29 -9.92
N THR A 69 4.36 0.76 -10.18
CA THR A 69 4.54 -0.62 -10.60
C THR A 69 5.71 -1.20 -9.82
N VAL A 70 5.52 -2.42 -9.31
CA VAL A 70 6.60 -3.17 -8.70
C VAL A 70 6.53 -4.63 -9.13
N ILE A 71 7.68 -5.29 -9.22
CA ILE A 71 7.77 -6.71 -9.53
C ILE A 71 7.98 -7.46 -8.22
N VAL A 72 7.12 -8.44 -7.95
CA VAL A 72 7.23 -9.33 -6.81
C VAL A 72 7.61 -10.72 -7.32
N PRO A 73 8.81 -11.21 -7.01
CA PRO A 73 9.26 -12.55 -7.39
C PRO A 73 8.32 -13.66 -6.89
N LYS A 74 8.05 -14.66 -7.74
CA LYS A 74 7.24 -15.84 -7.36
C LYS A 74 7.96 -16.72 -6.37
N ASN A 75 9.28 -16.84 -6.49
CA ASN A 75 10.12 -17.64 -5.59
C ASN A 75 10.02 -17.17 -4.14
N TRP A 76 9.70 -15.88 -3.88
CA TRP A 76 9.45 -15.36 -2.53
C TRP A 76 8.25 -16.00 -1.85
N ALA A 77 7.36 -16.65 -2.62
CA ALA A 77 6.30 -17.48 -2.08
C ALA A 77 6.81 -18.86 -1.62
N HIS A 78 8.09 -19.15 -1.66
CA HIS A 78 8.67 -20.33 -1.05
C HIS A 78 9.67 -19.85 0.01
N GLY A 79 9.65 -20.49 1.17
CA GLY A 79 10.57 -20.18 2.27
C GLY A 79 11.20 -21.45 2.78
N THR A 80 12.43 -21.32 3.27
CA THR A 80 13.17 -22.36 4.00
C THR A 80 13.35 -21.92 5.46
N PRO A 81 13.81 -22.80 6.37
CA PRO A 81 14.17 -22.41 7.72
C PRO A 81 15.18 -21.24 7.75
N ASP A 82 16.12 -21.22 6.82
CA ASP A 82 17.19 -20.22 6.74
C ASP A 82 16.77 -18.95 5.96
N ALA A 83 15.77 -19.07 5.08
CA ALA A 83 15.26 -17.98 4.26
C ALA A 83 13.72 -17.92 4.34
N PRO A 84 13.14 -17.17 5.29
CA PRO A 84 11.70 -17.13 5.48
C PRO A 84 11.00 -16.54 4.26
N ARG A 85 9.76 -17.00 4.02
CA ARG A 85 8.91 -16.57 2.90
C ARG A 85 8.72 -15.04 2.89
N LYS A 86 9.10 -14.39 1.79
CA LYS A 86 8.99 -12.94 1.58
C LYS A 86 7.68 -12.51 0.91
N LEU A 87 6.91 -13.44 0.32
CA LEU A 87 5.59 -13.17 -0.28
C LEU A 87 4.50 -14.01 0.37
N LYS A 88 3.47 -13.36 0.90
CA LYS A 88 2.27 -14.03 1.42
C LYS A 88 1.02 -13.60 0.65
N PHE A 89 0.19 -14.55 0.28
CA PHE A 89 -1.15 -14.28 -0.24
C PHE A 89 -2.19 -14.30 0.88
N ARG A 90 -3.13 -13.37 0.83
CA ARG A 90 -4.36 -13.35 1.63
C ARG A 90 -5.53 -13.27 0.66
N SER A 91 -6.40 -14.27 0.68
CA SER A 91 -7.57 -14.27 -0.19
C SER A 91 -8.60 -13.25 0.28
N VAL A 92 -9.12 -12.44 -0.65
CA VAL A 92 -10.31 -11.61 -0.45
C VAL A 92 -11.38 -11.96 -1.47
N LYS A 93 -12.65 -11.61 -1.22
CA LYS A 93 -13.75 -12.01 -2.11
C LYS A 93 -13.78 -11.23 -3.42
N THR A 94 -13.45 -9.94 -3.38
CA THR A 94 -13.61 -8.99 -4.48
C THR A 94 -12.32 -8.23 -4.78
N SER A 95 -12.22 -7.66 -5.98
CA SER A 95 -11.16 -6.72 -6.33
C SER A 95 -11.26 -5.42 -5.53
N ILE A 96 -12.48 -4.97 -5.23
CA ILE A 96 -12.73 -3.86 -4.30
C ILE A 96 -12.15 -4.24 -2.94
N GLY A 97 -11.24 -3.43 -2.42
CA GLY A 97 -10.50 -3.70 -1.18
C GLY A 97 -9.26 -4.58 -1.37
N SER A 98 -8.79 -4.79 -2.61
CA SER A 98 -7.49 -5.41 -2.85
C SER A 98 -6.35 -4.43 -2.57
N TYR A 99 -5.36 -4.87 -1.78
CA TYR A 99 -4.20 -4.06 -1.43
C TYR A 99 -2.96 -4.91 -1.26
N MET A 100 -1.81 -4.25 -1.38
CA MET A 100 -0.50 -4.78 -1.09
C MET A 100 0.01 -4.14 0.20
N THR A 101 0.47 -4.97 1.13
CA THR A 101 1.13 -4.50 2.36
C THR A 101 2.61 -4.80 2.28
N VAL A 102 3.45 -3.78 2.34
CA VAL A 102 4.89 -3.91 2.53
C VAL A 102 5.18 -3.84 4.02
N VAL A 103 5.82 -4.88 4.55
CA VAL A 103 6.21 -4.99 5.96
C VAL A 103 7.70 -4.75 6.07
N LYS A 104 8.08 -3.79 6.91
CA LYS A 104 9.48 -3.53 7.26
C LYS A 104 9.70 -3.76 8.75
N ASP A 105 10.91 -4.16 9.12
CA ASP A 105 11.35 -4.36 10.51
C ASP A 105 12.68 -3.63 10.68
N GLY A 106 12.73 -2.59 11.53
CA GLY A 106 13.89 -1.71 11.63
C GLY A 106 14.20 -0.95 10.34
N GLY A 107 13.17 -0.67 9.53
CA GLY A 107 13.31 -0.03 8.21
C GLY A 107 13.69 -0.98 7.08
N GLU A 108 14.11 -2.22 7.37
CA GLU A 108 14.48 -3.20 6.36
C GLU A 108 13.27 -3.97 5.82
N PHE A 109 13.26 -4.24 4.52
CA PHE A 109 12.23 -5.05 3.90
C PHE A 109 12.16 -6.44 4.52
N LYS A 110 10.98 -6.82 5.03
CA LYS A 110 10.76 -8.15 5.61
C LYS A 110 9.95 -9.06 4.69
N ARG A 111 8.80 -8.56 4.23
CA ARG A 111 7.88 -9.31 3.36
C ARG A 111 6.86 -8.39 2.72
N VAL A 112 6.23 -8.89 1.68
CA VAL A 112 5.03 -8.34 1.06
C VAL A 112 3.84 -9.27 1.25
N ILE A 113 2.67 -8.69 1.52
CA ILE A 113 1.40 -9.42 1.63
C ILE A 113 0.46 -8.92 0.53
N LEU A 114 0.03 -9.80 -0.36
CA LEU A 114 -0.95 -9.50 -1.39
C LEU A 114 -2.33 -9.97 -0.92
N SER A 115 -3.19 -9.00 -0.58
CA SER A 115 -4.58 -9.25 -0.19
C SER A 115 -5.48 -9.09 -1.41
N ILE A 116 -5.74 -10.18 -2.13
CA ILE A 116 -6.35 -10.18 -3.48
C ILE A 116 -7.31 -11.36 -3.69
N PRO A 117 -8.27 -11.25 -4.62
CA PRO A 117 -9.10 -12.39 -5.00
C PRO A 117 -8.25 -13.43 -5.73
N MET A 118 -8.19 -14.65 -5.20
CA MET A 118 -7.35 -15.70 -5.79
C MET A 118 -7.91 -16.30 -7.09
N ASN A 119 -9.19 -16.04 -7.39
CA ASN A 119 -9.80 -16.43 -8.66
C ASN A 119 -9.19 -15.60 -9.81
N LYS A 120 -8.46 -16.28 -10.69
CA LYS A 120 -7.77 -15.68 -11.85
C LYS A 120 -8.71 -15.12 -12.91
N SER A 121 -9.99 -15.46 -12.90
CA SER A 121 -10.98 -14.82 -13.79
C SER A 121 -11.41 -13.42 -13.33
N ASN A 122 -11.04 -13.01 -12.12
CA ASN A 122 -11.31 -11.66 -11.64
C ASN A 122 -10.53 -10.63 -12.48
N SER A 123 -11.17 -9.50 -12.80
CA SER A 123 -10.60 -8.44 -13.64
C SER A 123 -9.33 -7.79 -13.09
N ILE A 124 -8.99 -7.97 -11.82
CA ILE A 124 -7.70 -7.54 -11.26
C ILE A 124 -6.52 -8.34 -11.84
N TRP A 125 -6.74 -9.56 -12.31
CA TRP A 125 -5.70 -10.39 -12.92
C TRP A 125 -5.52 -10.11 -14.42
N GLY A 126 -4.30 -10.27 -14.87
CA GLY A 126 -3.89 -10.31 -16.27
C GLY A 126 -2.62 -11.13 -16.42
N MET A 127 -2.13 -11.22 -17.64
CA MET A 127 -0.87 -11.91 -17.97
C MET A 127 0.13 -10.90 -18.53
N VAL A 128 1.40 -11.10 -18.23
CA VAL A 128 2.49 -10.40 -18.92
C VAL A 128 2.60 -10.96 -20.34
N ASP A 129 2.92 -10.12 -21.33
CA ASP A 129 3.23 -10.59 -22.69
C ASP A 129 4.38 -11.60 -22.60
N SER A 130 4.17 -12.82 -23.11
CA SER A 130 5.12 -13.92 -23.03
C SER A 130 6.46 -13.65 -23.72
N ARG A 131 6.54 -12.61 -24.56
CA ARG A 131 7.77 -12.14 -25.20
C ARG A 131 8.57 -11.17 -24.33
N LYS A 132 8.04 -10.71 -23.19
CA LYS A 132 8.71 -9.81 -22.27
C LYS A 132 9.25 -10.57 -21.07
N ASN A 133 10.56 -10.51 -20.88
CA ASN A 133 11.19 -10.92 -19.62
C ASN A 133 10.92 -9.85 -18.56
N LEU A 134 10.69 -10.29 -17.33
CA LEU A 134 10.51 -9.40 -16.18
C LEU A 134 11.85 -9.12 -15.52
N GLU A 135 12.49 -8.01 -15.88
CA GLU A 135 13.69 -7.53 -15.19
C GLU A 135 13.37 -7.21 -13.72
N GLY A 136 14.12 -7.76 -12.78
CA GLY A 136 13.89 -7.59 -11.34
C GLY A 136 13.07 -8.69 -10.67
N ALA A 137 12.66 -9.73 -11.39
CA ALA A 137 12.05 -10.93 -10.81
C ALA A 137 13.05 -11.81 -10.02
N ASP A 138 14.34 -11.49 -10.07
CA ASP A 138 15.46 -12.13 -9.38
C ASP A 138 15.91 -11.37 -8.12
N LYS A 139 15.32 -10.21 -7.82
CA LYS A 139 15.67 -9.39 -6.65
C LYS A 139 15.31 -10.09 -5.33
N ASP A 140 16.05 -9.73 -4.28
CA ASP A 140 15.85 -10.24 -2.93
C ASP A 140 15.09 -9.29 -1.99
N THR A 141 14.93 -8.04 -2.40
CA THR A 141 14.22 -7.01 -1.64
C THR A 141 13.23 -6.30 -2.55
N LEU A 142 12.21 -5.68 -1.94
CA LEU A 142 11.32 -4.78 -2.65
C LEU A 142 11.91 -3.37 -2.57
N GLU A 143 12.06 -2.69 -3.70
CA GLU A 143 12.41 -1.27 -3.72
C GLU A 143 11.35 -0.45 -2.97
N ASP A 144 11.78 0.70 -2.46
CA ASP A 144 10.87 1.62 -1.80
C ASP A 144 9.75 2.00 -2.75
N LEU A 145 8.51 1.86 -2.26
CA LEU A 145 7.35 2.25 -3.04
C LEU A 145 7.42 3.75 -3.26
N ASP A 146 7.30 4.15 -4.52
CA ASP A 146 7.02 5.53 -4.87
C ASP A 146 5.54 5.78 -4.51
N LEU A 147 5.30 6.47 -3.38
CA LEU A 147 3.99 6.66 -2.75
C LEU A 147 3.34 7.98 -3.15
#